data_AF-A0A135I8W1-F1
#
_entry.id   AF-A0A135I8W1-F1
#
_cell.length_a   1.000
_cell.length_b   1.000
_cell.length_c   1.000
_cell.angle_alpha   90.00
_cell.angle_beta   90.00
_cell.angle_gamma   90.00
#
_symmetry.space_group_name_H-M   'P 1'
#
loop_
_entity.id
_entity.type
_entity.pdbx_description
1 polymer ?
#
loop_
_entity_poly.entity_id
_entity_poly.type
_entity_poly.pdbx_seq_one_letter_code
_entity_poly.pdbx_strand_id
1 'polypeptide(L)'
;MHQSFEFDVAKEADEMSTKPIPLGPNSLITNTSLKSSSLTEIDFDDTLMDRISMVNARINRGDLDGMAISGSSLDSVVFENCSLKGTVMVNCDVSGLIINGIHVGKLLNLITQGKES
;
A
#
# COMPACT_ATOMS: atom_id res chain seq x y z
N MET A 1 18.03 21.43 49.33
CA MET A 1 17.05 21.40 48.23
C MET A 1 17.21 20.07 47.51
N HIS A 2 16.36 19.09 47.81
CA HIS A 2 16.26 17.86 47.03
C HIS A 2 15.38 18.18 45.82
N GLN A 3 15.91 18.04 44.60
CA GLN A 3 15.11 18.12 43.39
C GLN A 3 14.78 16.69 42.97
N SER A 4 13.53 16.30 43.18
CA SER A 4 12.98 15.01 42.78
C SER A 4 12.80 15.02 41.26
N PHE A 5 13.51 14.14 40.54
CA PHE A 5 13.19 13.81 39.16
C PHE A 5 12.08 12.77 39.19
N GLU A 6 10.82 13.19 39.03
CA GLU A 6 9.75 12.27 38.68
C GLU A 6 9.96 11.85 37.22
N PHE A 7 10.32 10.58 37.04
CA PHE A 7 10.36 9.95 35.72
C PHE A 7 8.91 9.60 35.36
N ASP A 8 8.37 10.31 34.39
CA ASP A 8 6.93 10.29 34.05
C ASP A 8 6.61 9.08 33.16
N VAL A 9 6.68 7.86 33.73
CA VAL A 9 6.47 6.56 33.04
C VAL A 9 5.06 6.47 32.40
N ALA A 10 4.11 7.29 32.84
CA ALA A 10 2.75 7.30 32.31
C ALA A 10 2.62 7.92 30.90
N LYS A 11 3.60 8.72 30.46
CA LYS A 11 3.54 9.39 29.15
C LYS A 11 3.87 8.45 27.98
N GLU A 12 4.70 7.43 28.19
CA GLU A 12 5.11 6.49 27.16
C GLU A 12 4.11 5.33 26.93
N ALA A 13 3.27 5.02 27.91
CA ALA A 13 2.29 3.94 27.79
C ALA A 13 1.09 4.30 26.88
N ASP A 14 0.73 5.59 26.78
CA ASP A 14 -0.41 6.05 25.96
C ASP A 14 -0.02 6.27 24.47
N GLU A 15 1.26 6.50 24.19
CA GLU A 15 1.79 6.62 22.81
C GLU A 15 1.96 5.29 22.08
N MET A 16 1.89 4.15 22.78
CA MET A 16 2.10 2.82 22.20
C MET A 16 0.81 2.13 21.75
N SER A 17 -0.37 2.68 22.08
CA SER A 17 -1.68 2.10 21.77
C SER A 17 -2.32 2.66 20.47
N THR A 18 -1.83 3.78 19.96
CA THR A 18 -2.38 4.46 18.77
C THR A 18 -1.42 4.55 17.60
N LYS A 19 -0.15 4.16 17.77
CA LYS A 19 0.76 4.01 16.64
C LYS A 19 0.33 2.78 15.85
N PRO A 20 -0.14 2.92 14.59
CA PRO A 20 -0.33 1.76 13.74
C PRO A 20 0.98 0.98 13.75
N ILE A 21 0.91 -0.35 13.87
CA ILE A 21 2.06 -1.20 13.61
C ILE A 21 2.55 -0.76 12.23
N PRO A 22 3.74 -0.15 12.11
CA PRO A 22 4.22 0.22 10.80
C PRO A 22 4.43 -1.11 10.10
N LEU A 23 3.56 -1.41 9.14
CA LEU A 23 3.97 -2.26 8.04
C LEU A 23 5.06 -1.44 7.37
N GLY A 24 6.28 -1.63 7.85
CA GLY A 24 7.43 -0.84 7.44
C GLY A 24 7.99 -1.37 6.13
N PRO A 25 9.03 -0.72 5.63
CA PRO A 25 9.71 -1.17 4.42
C PRO A 25 10.27 -2.58 4.61
N ASN A 26 10.51 -3.30 3.51
CA ASN A 26 11.03 -4.67 3.50
C ASN A 26 10.14 -5.69 4.24
N SER A 27 8.83 -5.45 4.29
CA SER A 27 7.89 -6.38 4.92
C SER A 27 7.47 -7.50 3.96
N LEU A 28 7.08 -8.64 4.51
CA LEU A 28 6.40 -9.71 3.78
C LEU A 28 4.94 -9.78 4.22
N ILE A 29 4.03 -9.54 3.30
CA ILE A 29 2.59 -9.62 3.54
C ILE A 29 2.02 -10.68 2.59
N THR A 30 1.44 -11.74 3.14
CA THR A 30 0.91 -12.84 2.33
C THR A 30 -0.47 -13.26 2.80
N ASN A 31 -1.28 -13.76 1.86
CA ASN A 31 -2.60 -14.35 2.13
C ASN A 31 -3.52 -13.46 2.99
N THR A 32 -3.43 -12.14 2.80
CA THR A 32 -4.13 -11.14 3.62
C THR A 32 -5.20 -10.42 2.80
N SER A 33 -6.25 -9.94 3.47
CA SER A 33 -7.33 -9.16 2.85
C SER A 33 -7.32 -7.73 3.39
N LEU A 34 -7.10 -6.77 2.50
CA LEU A 34 -7.20 -5.32 2.73
C LEU A 34 -8.36 -4.70 1.92
N LYS A 35 -9.40 -5.51 1.65
CA LYS A 35 -10.56 -5.07 0.88
C LYS A 35 -11.19 -3.83 1.49
N SER A 36 -11.55 -2.86 0.65
CA SER A 36 -12.18 -1.60 1.04
C SER A 36 -11.43 -0.81 2.13
N SER A 37 -10.14 -1.11 2.34
CA SER A 37 -9.33 -0.42 3.35
C SER A 37 -8.86 0.93 2.82
N SER A 38 -8.69 1.89 3.73
CA SER A 38 -8.08 3.19 3.44
C SER A 38 -6.74 3.27 4.15
N LEU A 39 -5.67 3.37 3.38
CA LEU A 39 -4.30 3.52 3.85
C LEU A 39 -3.80 4.91 3.45
N THR A 40 -3.18 5.64 4.36
CA THR A 40 -2.69 6.99 4.10
C THR A 40 -1.34 7.16 4.76
N GLU A 41 -0.39 7.76 4.05
CA GLU A 41 0.99 8.00 4.54
C GLU A 41 1.67 6.70 5.00
N ILE A 42 1.52 5.64 4.21
CA ILE A 42 2.15 4.34 4.46
C ILE A 42 3.51 4.22 3.77
N ASP A 43 4.38 3.40 4.35
CA ASP A 43 5.68 3.06 3.79
C ASP A 43 5.72 1.56 3.47
N PHE A 44 5.57 1.22 2.19
CA PHE A 44 5.73 -0.13 1.66
C PHE A 44 6.96 -0.24 0.76
N ASP A 45 7.99 0.58 1.00
CA ASP A 45 9.24 0.49 0.24
C ASP A 45 9.83 -0.94 0.33
N ASP A 46 10.23 -1.50 -0.81
CA ASP A 46 10.74 -2.88 -0.95
C ASP A 46 9.86 -3.98 -0.30
N THR A 47 8.56 -3.75 -0.15
CA THR A 47 7.63 -4.72 0.46
C THR A 47 7.21 -5.80 -0.55
N LEU A 48 7.18 -7.06 -0.11
CA LEU A 48 6.67 -8.18 -0.89
C LEU A 48 5.23 -8.51 -0.50
N MET A 49 4.33 -8.43 -1.47
CA MET A 49 2.91 -8.74 -1.35
C MET A 49 2.54 -9.93 -2.22
N ASP A 50 2.19 -11.06 -1.61
CA ASP A 50 1.83 -12.28 -2.35
C ASP A 50 0.42 -12.77 -1.98
N ARG A 51 -0.43 -12.94 -3.00
CA ARG A 51 -1.83 -13.37 -2.85
C ARG A 51 -2.63 -12.48 -1.88
N ILE A 52 -2.51 -11.17 -2.02
CA ILE A 52 -3.29 -10.20 -1.25
C ILE A 52 -4.56 -9.83 -2.02
N SER A 53 -5.65 -9.60 -1.29
CA SER A 53 -6.84 -8.97 -1.86
C SER A 53 -6.94 -7.52 -1.42
N MET A 54 -6.78 -6.58 -2.35
CA MET A 54 -6.94 -5.14 -2.10
C MET A 54 -8.19 -4.58 -2.79
N VAL A 55 -9.18 -5.41 -3.10
CA VAL A 55 -10.36 -4.98 -3.86
C VAL A 55 -11.02 -3.75 -3.22
N ASN A 56 -11.25 -2.69 -3.99
CA ASN A 56 -11.77 -1.40 -3.54
C ASN A 56 -10.92 -0.64 -2.50
N ALA A 57 -9.66 -1.03 -2.27
CA ALA A 57 -8.78 -0.33 -1.36
C ALA A 57 -8.32 1.02 -1.93
N ARG A 58 -8.02 1.96 -1.03
CA ARG A 58 -7.46 3.27 -1.37
C ARG A 58 -6.14 3.46 -0.63
N ILE A 59 -5.10 3.84 -1.37
CA ILE A 59 -3.81 4.27 -0.81
C ILE A 59 -3.56 5.71 -1.23
N ASN A 60 -3.35 6.59 -0.26
CA ASN A 60 -3.07 8.00 -0.49
C ASN A 60 -1.73 8.39 0.13
N ARG A 61 -0.85 9.07 -0.63
CA ARG A 61 0.48 9.51 -0.17
C ARG A 61 1.36 8.37 0.38
N GLY A 62 1.28 7.18 -0.21
CA GLY A 62 2.12 6.05 0.18
C GLY A 62 3.46 6.05 -0.56
N ASP A 63 4.53 5.63 0.10
CA ASP A 63 5.75 5.17 -0.57
C ASP A 63 5.61 3.70 -0.91
N LEU A 64 5.60 3.37 -2.20
CA LEU A 64 5.48 2.02 -2.73
C LEU A 64 6.67 1.69 -3.64
N ASP A 65 7.77 2.44 -3.52
CA ASP A 65 8.99 2.20 -4.30
C ASP A 65 9.51 0.78 -4.05
N GLY A 66 10.06 0.12 -5.08
CA GLY A 66 10.57 -1.25 -4.99
C GLY A 66 9.54 -2.36 -4.69
N MET A 67 8.29 -2.02 -4.36
CA MET A 67 7.27 -2.98 -3.94
C MET A 67 7.00 -4.03 -5.02
N ALA A 68 6.96 -5.30 -4.61
CA ALA A 68 6.64 -6.41 -5.49
C ALA A 68 5.28 -7.00 -5.11
N ILE A 69 4.33 -6.99 -6.05
CA ILE A 69 3.01 -7.61 -5.90
C ILE A 69 2.91 -8.81 -6.85
N SER A 70 2.58 -9.98 -6.29
CA SER A 70 2.36 -11.22 -7.03
C SER A 70 0.99 -11.82 -6.72
N GLY A 71 0.30 -12.33 -7.76
CA GLY A 71 -0.89 -13.16 -7.61
C GLY A 71 -2.05 -12.49 -6.85
N SER A 72 -2.09 -11.16 -6.85
CA SER A 72 -2.98 -10.36 -6.01
C SER A 72 -4.12 -9.74 -6.82
N SER A 73 -5.24 -9.48 -6.14
CA SER A 73 -6.42 -8.85 -6.75
C SER A 73 -6.37 -7.35 -6.49
N LEU A 74 -6.11 -6.56 -7.54
CA LEU A 74 -6.05 -5.08 -7.51
C LEU A 74 -7.28 -4.43 -8.16
N ASP A 75 -8.37 -5.19 -8.29
CA ASP A 75 -9.62 -4.68 -8.83
C ASP A 75 -10.13 -3.47 -8.02
N SER A 76 -10.43 -2.40 -8.74
CA SER A 76 -10.92 -1.13 -8.18
C SER A 76 -10.03 -0.52 -7.08
N VAL A 77 -8.73 -0.86 -7.06
CA VAL A 77 -7.74 -0.22 -6.19
C VAL A 77 -7.43 1.17 -6.70
N VAL A 78 -7.28 2.12 -5.78
CA VAL A 78 -6.88 3.50 -6.09
C VAL A 78 -5.57 3.84 -5.39
N PHE A 79 -4.53 4.15 -6.16
CA PHE A 79 -3.29 4.76 -5.69
C PHE A 79 -3.28 6.24 -6.04
N GLU A 80 -3.25 7.11 -5.04
CA GLU A 80 -3.25 8.57 -5.20
C GLU A 80 -2.03 9.19 -4.51
N ASN A 81 -1.31 10.05 -5.22
CA ASN A 81 -0.11 10.73 -4.72
C ASN A 81 0.95 9.75 -4.16
N CYS A 82 1.00 8.52 -4.68
CA CYS A 82 1.95 7.51 -4.24
C CYS A 82 3.20 7.51 -5.12
N SER A 83 4.36 7.19 -4.52
CA SER A 83 5.56 6.84 -5.28
C SER A 83 5.46 5.36 -5.68
N LEU A 84 5.81 5.04 -6.92
CA LEU A 84 5.69 3.69 -7.52
C LEU A 84 6.97 3.33 -8.31
N LYS A 85 8.13 3.90 -7.95
CA LYS A 85 9.37 3.70 -8.70
C LYS A 85 9.86 2.29 -8.47
N GLY A 86 10.08 1.55 -9.55
CA GLY A 86 10.54 0.17 -9.45
C GLY A 86 9.49 -0.80 -8.92
N THR A 87 8.24 -0.37 -8.68
CA THR A 87 7.15 -1.27 -8.31
C THR A 87 6.91 -2.28 -9.42
N VAL A 88 6.80 -3.56 -9.05
CA VAL A 88 6.53 -4.66 -9.99
C VAL A 88 5.22 -5.33 -9.64
N MET A 89 4.36 -5.53 -10.63
CA MET A 89 3.10 -6.27 -10.50
C MET A 89 3.11 -7.46 -11.45
N VAL A 90 3.10 -8.68 -10.92
CA VAL A 90 3.12 -9.92 -11.70
C VAL A 90 1.86 -10.72 -11.41
N ASN A 91 1.21 -11.21 -12.47
CA ASN A 91 0.02 -12.07 -12.35
C ASN A 91 -1.07 -11.46 -11.45
N CYS A 92 -1.25 -10.14 -11.52
CA CYS A 92 -2.24 -9.40 -10.75
C CYS A 92 -3.41 -8.99 -11.65
N ASP A 93 -4.62 -9.00 -11.10
CA ASP A 93 -5.78 -8.41 -11.79
C ASP A 93 -5.73 -6.89 -11.62
N VAL A 94 -5.41 -6.19 -12.71
CA VAL A 94 -5.31 -4.72 -12.79
C VAL A 94 -6.47 -4.08 -13.58
N SER A 95 -7.52 -4.85 -13.89
CA SER A 95 -8.63 -4.39 -14.74
C SER A 95 -9.31 -3.12 -14.21
N GLY A 96 -9.47 -3.02 -12.89
CA GLY A 96 -10.01 -1.85 -12.20
C GLY A 96 -8.97 -0.94 -11.53
N LEU A 97 -7.67 -1.17 -11.71
CA LEU A 97 -6.62 -0.39 -11.05
C LEU A 97 -6.60 1.07 -11.53
N ILE A 98 -6.58 2.01 -10.59
CA ILE A 98 -6.51 3.45 -10.82
C ILE A 98 -5.25 4.01 -10.15
N ILE A 99 -4.41 4.68 -10.92
CA ILE A 99 -3.20 5.37 -10.43
C ILE A 99 -3.31 6.85 -10.79
N ASN A 100 -3.39 7.72 -9.79
CA ASN A 100 -3.54 9.17 -9.95
C ASN A 100 -4.67 9.55 -10.94
N GLY A 101 -5.81 8.87 -10.83
CA GLY A 101 -6.98 9.04 -11.71
C GLY A 101 -6.90 8.30 -13.06
N ILE A 102 -5.73 7.76 -13.43
CA ILE A 102 -5.55 6.99 -14.66
C ILE A 102 -6.01 5.56 -14.45
N HIS A 103 -6.99 5.12 -15.24
CA HIS A 103 -7.47 3.74 -15.21
C HIS A 103 -6.52 2.83 -16.00
N VAL A 104 -5.59 2.19 -15.31
CA VAL A 104 -4.50 1.41 -15.92
C VAL A 104 -5.04 0.24 -16.72
N GLY A 105 -5.97 -0.56 -16.16
CA GLY A 105 -6.56 -1.69 -16.87
C GLY A 105 -7.27 -1.29 -18.17
N LYS A 106 -8.01 -0.18 -18.15
CA LYS A 106 -8.65 0.38 -19.35
C LYS A 106 -7.61 0.85 -20.37
N LEU A 107 -6.58 1.56 -19.92
CA LEU A 107 -5.50 2.03 -20.78
C LEU A 107 -4.77 0.87 -21.46
N LEU A 108 -4.44 -0.18 -20.71
CA LEU A 108 -3.82 -1.39 -21.25
C LEU A 108 -4.68 -2.04 -22.31
N ASN A 109 -5.98 -2.21 -22.07
CA ASN A 109 -6.91 -2.78 -23.05
C ASN A 109 -6.95 -1.96 -24.35
N LEU A 110 -6.95 -0.62 -24.26
CA LEU A 110 -6.94 0.25 -25.44
C LEU A 110 -5.67 0.09 -26.28
N ILE A 111 -4.50 0.01 -25.64
CA ILE A 111 -3.22 -0.12 -26.37
C ILE A 111 -2.97 -1.54 -26.89
N THR A 112 -3.60 -2.56 -26.30
CA THR A 112 -3.51 -3.95 -26.80
C THR A 112 -4.47 -4.19 -27.95
N GLN A 113 -5.69 -3.65 -27.91
CA GLN A 113 -6.65 -3.76 -29.01
C GLN A 113 -6.22 -2.98 -30.25
N GLY A 114 -5.50 -1.86 -30.08
CA GLY A 114 -4.93 -1.10 -31.19
C GLY A 114 -3.81 -1.80 -31.99
N LYS A 115 -3.37 -3.00 -31.58
CA LYS A 115 -2.38 -3.82 -32.30
C LYS A 115 -2.98 -4.90 -33.20
N GLU A 116 -4.29 -5.11 -33.15
CA GLU A 116 -5.00 -6.14 -33.93
C GLU A 116 -5.77 -5.57 -35.14
N SER A 117 -5.45 -4.34 -35.58
CA SER A 117 -6.04 -3.69 -36.77
C SER A 117 -5.00 -3.43 -37.86
#